data_AF-A0A7G7BM79-F1
#
_entry.id   AF-A0A7G7BM79-F1
#
_cell.length_a   1.000
_cell.length_b   1.000
_cell.length_c   1.000
_cell.angle_alpha   90.00
_cell.angle_beta   90.00
_cell.angle_gamma   90.00
#
_symmetry.space_group_name_H-M   'P 1'
#
loop_
_entity.id
_entity.type
_entity.pdbx_description
1 polymer ?
#
loop_
_entity_poly.entity_id
_entity_poly.type
_entity_poly.pdbx_seq_one_letter_code
_entity_poly.pdbx_strand_id
1 'polypeptide(L)'
;MLTILGILFAVAPAVVWMTIARTRVTGFVIGGALLVGAGLLVSVQQSWIYAPRPDAHLVFTALASLLIACGAGLEGRHENSPPPEWIPLRNGAIGFLGTQFALTLVVGLLYALMISEGSDAPSSRALPPLPPGITVVDEGKGCGSGGCWLLLTVVGEDGMSRPEIIRELDLQQETCRPSGWLLDWRDICVGARDNGENVVIHAGWRY
;
A
#
# COMPACT_ATOMS: atom_id res chain seq x y z
N MET A 1 13.59 -14.97 -4.74
CA MET A 1 12.94 -14.99 -6.08
C MET A 1 11.93 -13.87 -6.28
N LEU A 2 11.01 -13.63 -5.34
CA LEU A 2 9.98 -12.56 -5.44
C LEU A 2 10.57 -11.15 -5.66
N THR A 3 11.71 -10.84 -5.06
CA THR A 3 12.38 -9.54 -5.19
C THR A 3 12.87 -9.25 -6.61
N ILE A 4 13.45 -10.25 -7.28
CA ILE A 4 13.95 -10.09 -8.65
C ILE A 4 12.78 -9.85 -9.60
N LEU A 5 11.70 -10.63 -9.44
CA LEU A 5 10.48 -10.46 -10.22
C LEU A 5 9.85 -9.07 -10.03
N GLY A 6 9.82 -8.58 -8.78
CA GLY A 6 9.33 -7.24 -8.44
C GLY A 6 10.14 -6.10 -9.08
N ILE A 7 11.46 -6.24 -9.13
CA ILE A 7 12.35 -5.28 -9.80
C ILE A 7 12.16 -5.32 -11.31
N LEU A 8 12.09 -6.52 -11.90
CA LEU A 8 11.85 -6.67 -13.35
C LEU A 8 10.51 -6.03 -13.75
N PHE A 9 9.47 -6.25 -12.95
CA PHE A 9 8.17 -5.62 -13.13
C PHE A 9 8.26 -4.08 -13.06
N ALA A 10 9.00 -3.55 -12.08
CA ALA A 10 9.14 -2.10 -11.90
C ALA A 10 9.90 -1.44 -13.07
N VAL A 11 10.91 -2.10 -13.63
CA VAL A 11 11.75 -1.55 -14.70
C VAL A 11 11.14 -1.75 -16.10
N ALA A 12 10.25 -2.73 -16.28
CA ALA A 12 9.66 -3.06 -17.58
C ALA A 12 9.03 -1.87 -18.33
N PRO A 13 8.24 -0.97 -17.70
CA PRO A 13 7.70 0.21 -18.40
C PRO A 13 8.77 1.14 -18.96
N ALA A 14 9.89 1.34 -18.25
CA ALA A 14 10.99 2.17 -18.73
C ALA A 14 11.70 1.53 -19.95
N VAL A 15 11.87 0.20 -19.93
CA VAL A 15 12.42 -0.54 -21.07
C VAL A 15 11.50 -0.47 -22.29
N VAL A 16 10.19 -0.65 -22.09
CA VAL A 16 9.17 -0.50 -23.14
C VAL A 16 9.16 0.92 -23.70
N TRP A 17 9.31 1.94 -22.85
CA TRP A 17 9.39 3.32 -23.32
C TRP A 17 10.62 3.57 -24.19
N MET A 18 11.78 3.02 -23.82
CA MET A 18 13.02 3.17 -24.59
C MET A 18 12.93 2.59 -26.01
N THR A 19 12.08 1.59 -26.27
CA THR A 19 11.91 1.02 -27.61
C THR A 19 10.97 1.82 -28.51
N ILE A 20 10.11 2.68 -27.94
CA ILE A 20 9.11 3.46 -28.68
C ILE A 20 9.42 4.95 -28.77
N ALA A 21 10.24 5.49 -27.87
CA ALA A 21 10.64 6.88 -27.84
C ALA A 21 11.46 7.24 -29.09
N ARG A 22 11.10 8.34 -29.76
CA ARG A 22 11.77 8.78 -31.00
C ARG A 22 12.61 10.03 -30.77
N THR A 23 12.12 10.94 -29.93
CA THR A 23 12.84 12.16 -29.56
C THR A 23 13.64 11.96 -28.29
N ARG A 24 14.88 12.51 -28.28
CA ARG A 24 15.74 12.44 -27.09
C ARG A 24 15.10 13.12 -25.88
N VAL A 25 14.47 14.27 -26.08
CA VAL A 25 13.90 15.06 -24.98
C VAL A 25 12.72 14.32 -24.32
N THR A 26 11.71 13.92 -25.10
CA THR A 26 10.55 13.17 -24.57
C THR A 26 11.00 11.82 -24.03
N GLY A 27 11.94 11.17 -24.73
CA GLY A 27 12.61 9.95 -24.28
C GLY A 27 13.16 10.05 -22.86
N PHE A 28 14.02 11.04 -22.59
CA PHE A 28 14.64 11.25 -21.29
C PHE A 28 13.63 11.67 -20.22
N VAL A 29 12.69 12.56 -20.54
CA VAL A 29 11.70 13.05 -19.55
C VAL A 29 10.80 11.91 -19.07
N ILE A 30 10.17 11.18 -19.99
CA ILE A 30 9.26 10.08 -19.64
C ILE A 30 10.05 8.90 -19.06
N GLY A 31 11.19 8.54 -19.65
CA GLY A 31 12.05 7.47 -19.13
C GLY A 31 12.56 7.75 -17.72
N GLY A 32 12.99 8.99 -17.45
CA GLY A 32 13.40 9.43 -16.11
C GLY A 32 12.26 9.35 -15.10
N ALA A 33 11.06 9.81 -15.45
CA ALA A 33 9.89 9.72 -14.59
C ALA A 33 9.53 8.26 -14.26
N LEU A 34 9.57 7.36 -15.25
CA LEU A 34 9.34 5.93 -15.07
C LEU A 34 10.38 5.28 -14.15
N LEU A 35 11.66 5.65 -14.29
CA LEU A 35 12.73 5.14 -13.42
C LEU A 35 12.60 5.65 -11.98
N VAL A 36 12.21 6.91 -11.78
CA VAL A 36 11.91 7.44 -10.44
C VAL A 36 10.75 6.67 -9.81
N GLY A 37 9.67 6.46 -10.55
CA GLY A 37 8.53 5.65 -10.10
C GLY A 37 8.92 4.22 -9.75
N ALA A 38 9.77 3.59 -10.57
CA ALA A 38 10.30 2.25 -10.33
C ALA A 38 11.13 2.20 -9.04
N GLY A 39 11.99 3.19 -8.82
CA GLY A 39 12.79 3.31 -7.59
C GLY A 39 11.94 3.46 -6.33
N LEU A 40 10.86 4.24 -6.41
CA LEU A 40 9.89 4.37 -5.31
C LEU A 40 9.18 3.04 -5.04
N LEU A 41 8.72 2.35 -6.08
CA LEU A 41 8.07 1.05 -5.93
C LEU A 41 9.02 0.01 -5.32
N VAL A 42 10.27 -0.05 -5.76
CA VAL A 42 11.29 -0.92 -5.17
C VAL A 42 11.55 -0.55 -3.71
N SER A 43 11.58 0.73 -3.36
CA SER A 43 11.75 1.18 -1.96
C SER A 43 10.61 0.69 -1.06
N VAL A 44 9.36 0.67 -1.56
CA VAL A 44 8.21 0.07 -0.85
C VAL A 44 8.35 -1.45 -0.75
N GLN A 45 8.81 -2.13 -1.82
CA GLN A 45 9.04 -3.58 -1.79
C GLN A 45 10.10 -3.98 -0.75
N GLN A 46 11.17 -3.20 -0.62
CA GLN A 46 12.24 -3.40 0.37
C GLN A 46 11.90 -2.89 1.78
N SER A 47 10.68 -2.37 1.99
CA SER A 47 10.24 -1.80 3.27
C SER A 47 11.08 -0.60 3.74
N TRP A 48 11.72 0.11 2.81
CA TRP A 48 12.38 1.39 3.10
C TRP A 48 11.37 2.54 3.24
N ILE A 49 10.25 2.44 2.52
CA ILE A 49 9.11 3.35 2.62
C ILE A 49 7.90 2.53 3.06
N TYR A 50 7.17 3.03 4.05
CA TYR A 50 5.94 2.42 4.51
C TYR A 50 4.78 2.79 3.58
N ALA A 51 4.33 1.82 2.78
CA ALA A 51 3.10 1.89 2.02
C ALA A 51 2.56 0.47 1.77
N PRO A 52 1.24 0.26 1.68
CA PRO A 52 0.68 -1.02 1.26
C PRO A 52 1.21 -1.38 -0.15
N ARG A 53 1.86 -2.55 -0.26
CA ARG A 53 2.46 -3.00 -1.54
C ARG A 53 1.43 -3.05 -2.69
N PRO A 54 0.21 -3.60 -2.51
CA PRO A 54 -0.78 -3.66 -3.59
C PRO A 54 -1.14 -2.27 -4.14
N ASP A 55 -1.31 -1.29 -3.25
CA ASP A 55 -1.63 0.09 -3.61
C ASP A 55 -0.48 0.74 -4.38
N ALA A 56 0.76 0.55 -3.92
CA ALA A 56 1.94 1.07 -4.60
C ALA A 56 2.08 0.48 -6.03
N HIS A 57 1.82 -0.82 -6.19
CA HIS A 57 1.82 -1.47 -7.51
C HIS A 57 0.72 -0.93 -8.42
N LEU A 58 -0.49 -0.72 -7.90
CA LEU A 58 -1.62 -0.21 -8.68
C LEU A 58 -1.39 1.24 -9.12
N VAL A 59 -0.94 2.11 -8.21
CA VAL A 59 -0.60 3.51 -8.51
C VAL A 59 0.52 3.58 -9.55
N PHE A 60 1.59 2.79 -9.37
CA PHE A 60 2.70 2.78 -10.32
C PHE A 60 2.27 2.33 -11.72
N THR A 61 1.49 1.25 -11.82
CA THR A 61 1.04 0.75 -13.13
C THR A 61 0.08 1.70 -13.84
N ALA A 62 -0.81 2.37 -13.09
CA ALA A 62 -1.69 3.39 -13.63
C ALA A 62 -0.89 4.60 -14.16
N LEU A 63 0.03 5.14 -13.35
CA LEU A 63 0.87 6.27 -13.73
C LEU A 63 1.80 5.92 -14.89
N ALA A 64 2.42 4.75 -14.90
CA ALA A 64 3.30 4.32 -15.98
C ALA A 64 2.54 4.21 -17.31
N SER A 65 1.32 3.65 -17.29
CA SER A 65 0.46 3.56 -18.48
C SER A 65 0.07 4.95 -19.00
N LEU A 66 -0.28 5.88 -18.10
CA LEU A 66 -0.64 7.25 -18.44
C LEU A 66 0.56 8.02 -19.02
N LEU A 67 1.73 7.94 -18.39
CA LEU A 67 2.96 8.57 -18.85
C LEU A 67 3.35 8.09 -20.25
N ILE A 68 3.25 6.79 -20.50
CA ILE A 68 3.58 6.21 -21.81
C ILE A 68 2.56 6.63 -22.87
N ALA A 69 1.25 6.63 -22.55
CA ALA A 69 0.22 7.11 -23.46
C ALA A 69 0.40 8.59 -23.82
N CYS A 70 0.68 9.44 -22.82
CA CYS A 70 0.97 10.86 -23.04
C CYS A 70 2.25 11.05 -23.88
N GLY A 71 3.32 10.34 -23.55
CA GLY A 71 4.58 10.38 -24.30
C GLY A 71 4.41 9.98 -25.77
N ALA A 72 3.69 8.88 -26.02
CA ALA A 72 3.39 8.42 -27.39
C ALA A 72 2.53 9.44 -28.15
N GLY A 73 1.59 10.11 -27.47
CA GLY A 73 0.80 11.19 -28.05
C GLY A 73 1.62 12.43 -28.41
N LEU A 74 2.60 12.79 -27.57
CA LEU A 74 3.51 13.92 -27.84
C LEU A 74 4.45 13.64 -29.01
N GLU A 75 5.00 12.43 -29.08
CA GLU A 75 5.84 11.95 -30.19
C GLU A 75 5.06 11.92 -31.51
N GLY A 76 3.79 11.48 -31.48
CA GLY A 76 2.92 11.45 -32.65
C GLY A 76 2.55 12.83 -33.21
N ARG A 77 2.71 13.90 -32.43
CA ARG A 77 2.45 15.29 -32.86
C ARG A 77 3.65 15.96 -33.53
N HIS A 78 4.87 15.45 -33.32
CA HIS A 78 6.10 16.14 -33.68
C HIS A 78 6.65 15.82 -35.08
N GLU A 79 6.17 14.79 -35.80
CA GLU A 79 6.88 14.35 -37.01
C GLU A 79 5.99 13.81 -38.14
N ASN A 80 6.46 14.06 -39.37
CA ASN A 80 5.99 13.46 -40.62
C ASN A 80 5.97 11.93 -40.51
N SER A 81 5.03 11.30 -41.22
CA SER A 81 4.68 9.87 -41.25
C SER A 81 5.64 8.92 -40.50
N PRO A 82 5.19 8.25 -39.42
CA PRO A 82 6.04 7.34 -38.66
C PRO A 82 6.61 6.22 -39.53
N PRO A 83 7.81 5.71 -39.22
CA PRO A 83 8.37 4.57 -39.94
C PRO A 83 7.43 3.36 -39.83
N PRO A 84 7.34 2.50 -40.85
CA PRO A 84 6.35 1.43 -40.93
C PRO A 84 6.44 0.42 -39.77
N GLU A 85 7.64 0.27 -39.17
CA GLU A 85 7.90 -0.58 -38.00
C GLU A 85 7.42 -0.01 -36.66
N TRP A 86 7.06 1.28 -36.60
CA TRP A 86 6.67 1.93 -35.35
C TRP A 86 5.28 1.51 -34.86
N ILE A 87 4.34 1.29 -35.79
CA ILE A 87 2.97 0.87 -35.46
C ILE A 87 2.94 -0.49 -34.73
N PRO A 88 3.60 -1.56 -35.21
CA PRO A 88 3.60 -2.83 -34.50
C PRO A 88 4.33 -2.74 -33.15
N LEU A 89 5.43 -1.99 -33.03
CA LEU A 89 6.13 -1.76 -31.76
C LEU A 89 5.23 -1.07 -30.73
N ARG A 90 4.54 0.00 -31.14
CA ARG A 90 3.58 0.72 -30.29
C ARG A 90 2.44 -0.18 -29.83
N ASN A 91 1.86 -0.96 -30.74
CA ASN A 91 0.76 -1.87 -30.40
C ASN A 91 1.22 -2.98 -29.44
N GLY A 92 2.44 -3.50 -29.62
CA GLY A 92 3.06 -4.44 -28.68
C GLY A 92 3.29 -3.83 -27.30
N ALA A 93 3.79 -2.59 -27.24
CA ALA A 93 3.96 -1.84 -25.99
C ALA A 93 2.63 -1.63 -25.26
N ILE A 94 1.57 -1.21 -25.98
CA ILE A 94 0.22 -1.06 -25.43
C ILE A 94 -0.31 -2.39 -24.91
N GLY A 95 -0.14 -3.48 -25.66
CA GLY A 95 -0.56 -4.82 -25.24
C GLY A 95 0.13 -5.25 -23.94
N PHE A 96 1.45 -5.12 -23.88
CA PHE A 96 2.23 -5.48 -22.70
C PHE A 96 1.82 -4.68 -21.46
N LEU A 97 1.70 -3.35 -21.58
CA LEU A 97 1.30 -2.49 -20.46
C LEU A 97 -0.14 -2.74 -20.03
N GLY A 98 -1.05 -2.96 -20.99
CA GLY A 98 -2.43 -3.34 -20.72
C GLY A 98 -2.52 -4.66 -19.94
N THR A 99 -1.74 -5.67 -20.33
CA THR A 99 -1.63 -6.92 -19.58
C THR A 99 -1.06 -6.71 -18.18
N GLN A 100 0.00 -5.90 -18.04
CA GLN A 100 0.61 -5.59 -16.75
C GLN A 100 -0.38 -4.90 -15.79
N PHE A 101 -1.13 -3.92 -16.30
CA PHE A 101 -2.16 -3.23 -15.55
C PHE A 101 -3.30 -4.17 -15.15
N ALA A 102 -3.82 -4.96 -16.09
CA ALA A 102 -4.89 -5.93 -15.83
C ALA A 102 -4.49 -6.96 -14.76
N LEU A 103 -3.27 -7.51 -14.85
CA LEU A 103 -2.75 -8.44 -13.85
C LEU A 103 -2.69 -7.78 -12.46
N THR A 104 -2.22 -6.54 -12.38
CA THR A 104 -2.13 -5.79 -11.12
C THR A 104 -3.52 -5.53 -10.53
N LEU A 105 -4.49 -5.19 -11.37
CA LEU A 105 -5.88 -4.99 -10.95
C LEU A 105 -6.49 -6.29 -10.42
N VAL A 106 -6.29 -7.42 -11.11
CA VAL A 106 -6.79 -8.72 -10.66
C VAL A 106 -6.17 -9.11 -9.32
N VAL A 107 -4.85 -9.00 -9.17
CA VAL A 107 -4.16 -9.33 -7.92
C VAL A 107 -4.58 -8.37 -6.79
N GLY A 108 -4.72 -7.07 -7.08
CA GLY A 108 -5.19 -6.07 -6.13
C GLY A 108 -6.63 -6.33 -5.66
N LEU A 109 -7.52 -6.73 -6.58
CA LEU A 109 -8.89 -7.10 -6.25
C LEU A 109 -8.95 -8.37 -5.40
N LEU A 110 -8.17 -9.40 -5.76
CA LEU A 110 -8.05 -10.62 -4.94
C LEU A 110 -7.54 -10.29 -3.54
N TYR A 111 -6.55 -9.40 -3.42
CA TYR A 111 -6.06 -8.93 -2.13
C TYR A 111 -7.17 -8.22 -1.34
N ALA A 112 -7.90 -7.28 -1.96
CA ALA A 112 -9.00 -6.56 -1.33
C ALA A 112 -10.10 -7.51 -0.82
N LEU A 113 -10.41 -8.56 -1.59
CA LEU A 113 -11.38 -9.59 -1.19
C LEU A 113 -10.86 -10.40 0.01
N MET A 114 -9.60 -10.82 -0.01
CA MET A 114 -8.99 -11.59 1.09
C MET A 114 -9.00 -10.82 2.42
N ILE A 115 -8.69 -9.52 2.40
CA ILE A 115 -8.74 -8.69 3.62
C ILE A 115 -10.19 -8.36 4.04
N SER A 116 -11.16 -8.54 3.14
CA SER A 116 -12.57 -8.33 3.45
C SER A 116 -13.19 -9.45 4.29
N GLU A 117 -12.56 -10.60 4.42
CA GLU A 117 -13.16 -11.76 5.10
C GLU A 117 -13.10 -11.69 6.63
N GLY A 118 -12.56 -10.61 7.23
CA GLY A 118 -12.57 -10.37 8.68
C GLY A 118 -11.79 -11.39 9.52
N SER A 119 -11.05 -12.28 8.86
CA SER A 119 -10.39 -13.44 9.45
C SER A 119 -9.05 -13.14 10.12
N ASP A 120 -8.49 -11.95 9.87
CA ASP A 120 -7.17 -11.55 10.37
C ASP A 120 -7.27 -10.36 11.32
N ALA A 121 -6.69 -10.47 12.51
CA ALA A 121 -6.58 -9.38 13.47
C ALA A 121 -5.58 -8.31 12.97
N PRO A 122 -5.79 -7.01 13.29
CA PRO A 122 -4.81 -5.98 13.02
C PRO A 122 -3.47 -6.28 13.69
N SER A 123 -2.37 -5.86 13.06
CA SER A 123 -1.04 -5.94 13.68
C SER A 123 -0.84 -4.85 14.74
N SER A 124 -0.01 -5.07 15.75
CA SER A 124 0.34 -4.05 16.76
C SER A 124 0.95 -2.79 16.16
N ARG A 125 1.58 -2.87 14.99
CA ARG A 125 2.07 -1.70 14.23
C ARG A 125 0.97 -0.81 13.66
N ALA A 126 -0.25 -1.33 13.56
CA ALA A 126 -1.40 -0.54 13.12
C ALA A 126 -1.93 0.37 14.23
N LEU A 127 -1.47 0.20 15.47
CA LEU A 127 -1.85 1.04 16.60
C LEU A 127 -0.97 2.28 16.72
N PRO A 128 -1.52 3.40 17.23
CA PRO A 128 -0.71 4.56 17.55
C PRO A 128 0.35 4.21 18.61
N PRO A 129 1.49 4.91 18.64
CA PRO A 129 2.49 4.72 19.69
C PRO A 129 1.85 5.01 21.05
N LEU A 130 2.23 4.22 22.06
CA LEU A 130 1.76 4.41 23.41
C LEU A 130 2.31 5.71 24.01
N PRO A 131 1.54 6.42 24.85
CA PRO A 131 2.03 7.53 25.64
C PRO A 131 3.22 7.11 26.51
N PRO A 132 4.13 8.04 26.84
CA PRO A 132 5.20 7.79 27.80
C PRO A 132 4.63 7.27 29.13
N GLY A 133 5.34 6.34 29.76
CA GLY A 133 4.92 5.75 31.03
C GLY A 133 3.84 4.67 30.91
N ILE A 134 3.41 4.29 29.71
CA ILE A 134 2.58 3.10 29.47
C ILE A 134 3.35 2.10 28.61
N THR A 135 3.39 0.85 29.04
CA THR A 135 4.14 -0.20 28.35
C THR A 135 3.27 -1.44 28.09
N VAL A 136 3.52 -2.12 26.98
CA VAL A 136 2.88 -3.40 26.66
C VAL A 136 3.59 -4.50 27.44
N VAL A 137 2.84 -5.29 28.20
CA VAL A 137 3.35 -6.45 28.94
C VAL A 137 2.94 -7.78 28.30
N ASP A 138 1.88 -7.77 27.49
CA ASP A 138 1.40 -8.95 26.78
C ASP A 138 0.69 -8.56 25.47
N GLU A 139 0.88 -9.36 24.43
CA GLU A 139 0.25 -9.21 23.12
C GLU A 139 -0.43 -10.52 22.73
N GLY A 140 -1.73 -10.45 22.46
CA GLY A 140 -2.56 -11.59 22.09
C GLY A 140 -3.50 -11.28 20.94
N LYS A 141 -4.12 -12.33 20.39
CA LYS A 141 -5.16 -12.23 19.35
C LYS A 141 -6.40 -12.96 19.81
N GLY A 142 -7.56 -12.35 19.63
CA GLY A 142 -8.87 -12.97 19.90
C GLY A 142 -9.70 -13.04 18.62
N CYS A 143 -10.47 -14.10 18.45
CA CYS A 143 -11.39 -14.25 17.32
C CYS A 143 -12.77 -14.69 17.82
N GLY A 144 -13.82 -14.14 17.23
CA GLY A 144 -15.20 -14.48 17.56
C GLY A 144 -16.14 -14.26 16.38
N SER A 145 -17.44 -14.29 16.66
CA SER A 145 -18.49 -14.07 15.63
C SER A 145 -18.43 -12.69 14.96
N GLY A 146 -17.79 -11.71 15.60
CA GLY A 146 -17.57 -10.36 15.06
C GLY A 146 -16.25 -10.17 14.33
N GLY A 147 -15.48 -11.24 14.07
CA GLY A 147 -14.15 -11.18 13.45
C GLY A 147 -13.02 -11.37 14.45
N CYS A 148 -11.79 -11.13 13.98
CA CYS A 148 -10.59 -11.20 14.80
C CYS A 148 -10.10 -9.80 15.23
N TRP A 149 -9.59 -9.70 16.45
CA TRP A 149 -9.05 -8.48 17.05
C TRP A 149 -7.71 -8.74 17.74
N LEU A 150 -6.90 -7.69 17.83
CA LEU A 150 -5.68 -7.63 18.62
C LEU A 150 -6.02 -7.28 20.06
N LEU A 151 -5.30 -7.87 21.02
CA LEU A 151 -5.36 -7.55 22.44
C LEU A 151 -3.96 -7.17 22.91
N LEU A 152 -3.79 -5.97 23.46
CA LEU A 152 -2.56 -5.55 24.13
C LEU A 152 -2.86 -5.30 25.60
N THR A 153 -2.21 -6.05 26.48
CA THR A 153 -2.25 -5.78 27.92
C THR A 153 -1.19 -4.73 28.21
N VAL A 154 -1.62 -3.62 28.82
CA VAL A 154 -0.74 -2.51 29.15
C VAL A 154 -0.71 -2.25 30.65
N VAL A 155 0.43 -1.76 31.11
CA VAL A 155 0.64 -1.28 32.47
C VAL A 155 1.18 0.15 32.43
N GLY A 156 0.72 0.96 33.37
CA GLY A 156 1.27 2.30 33.60
C GLY A 156 2.49 2.22 34.53
N GLU A 157 3.23 3.33 34.62
CA GLU A 157 4.25 3.55 35.63
C GLU A 157 3.70 3.44 37.06
N ASP A 158 4.60 3.21 38.02
CA ASP A 158 4.27 2.98 39.43
C ASP A 158 3.33 4.05 39.98
N GLY A 159 2.14 3.61 40.42
CA GLY A 159 1.13 4.46 41.04
C GLY A 159 0.01 4.94 40.11
N MET A 160 0.08 4.67 38.80
CA MET A 160 -1.02 5.01 37.88
C MET A 160 -2.20 4.05 38.08
N SER A 161 -3.39 4.59 38.33
CA SER A 161 -4.61 3.79 38.42
C SER A 161 -5.12 3.39 37.03
N ARG A 162 -5.88 2.29 36.93
CA ARG A 162 -6.43 1.82 35.65
C ARG A 162 -7.31 2.85 34.93
N PRO A 163 -8.18 3.62 35.61
CA PRO A 163 -8.92 4.71 34.97
C PRO A 163 -8.02 5.84 34.46
N GLU A 164 -6.91 6.13 35.15
CA GLU A 164 -5.92 7.11 34.69
C GLU A 164 -5.19 6.62 33.44
N ILE A 165 -4.81 5.35 33.36
CA ILE A 165 -4.23 4.73 32.16
C ILE A 165 -5.18 4.89 30.97
N ILE A 166 -6.47 4.57 31.13
CA ILE A 166 -7.46 4.69 30.04
C ILE A 166 -7.63 6.15 29.59
N ARG A 167 -7.60 7.09 30.54
CA ARG A 167 -7.68 8.52 30.24
C ARG A 167 -6.44 9.00 29.49
N GLU A 168 -5.25 8.55 29.88
CA GLU A 168 -3.99 8.92 29.23
C GLU A 168 -3.88 8.35 27.81
N LEU A 169 -4.46 7.18 27.58
CA LEU A 169 -4.60 6.60 26.24
C LEU A 169 -5.61 7.34 25.35
N ASP A 170 -6.42 8.25 25.91
CA ASP A 170 -7.56 8.88 25.26
C ASP A 170 -8.56 7.86 24.68
N LEU A 171 -8.71 6.72 25.35
CA LEU A 171 -9.58 5.60 24.93
C LEU A 171 -10.79 5.43 25.86
N GLN A 172 -11.30 6.54 26.42
CA GLN A 172 -12.55 6.52 27.18
C GLN A 172 -13.76 6.13 26.31
N GLN A 173 -13.65 6.36 25.00
CA GLN A 173 -14.55 5.86 23.98
C GLN A 173 -13.74 5.14 22.89
N GLU A 174 -14.36 4.17 22.23
CA GLU A 174 -13.77 3.54 21.06
C GLU A 174 -13.57 4.59 19.97
N THR A 175 -12.35 4.67 19.45
CA THR A 175 -12.00 5.57 18.35
C THR A 175 -11.73 4.75 17.10
N CYS A 176 -12.47 5.03 16.04
CA CYS A 176 -12.27 4.43 14.73
C CYS A 176 -11.55 5.41 13.81
N ARG A 177 -10.61 4.89 13.01
CA ARG A 177 -9.95 5.67 11.96
C ARG A 177 -9.71 4.83 10.72
N PRO A 178 -9.63 5.47 9.53
CA PRO A 178 -9.18 4.79 8.33
C PRO A 178 -7.80 4.17 8.56
N SER A 179 -7.69 2.89 8.21
CA SER A 179 -6.46 2.12 8.43
C SER A 179 -5.60 1.96 7.18
N GLY A 180 -6.24 2.03 6.00
CA GLY A 180 -5.61 1.77 4.72
C GLY A 180 -5.49 2.99 3.82
N TRP A 181 -4.98 2.75 2.62
CA TRP A 181 -4.79 3.75 1.59
C TRP A 181 -5.87 3.62 0.51
N LEU A 182 -5.62 2.82 -0.54
CA LEU A 182 -6.45 2.77 -1.74
C LEU A 182 -7.29 1.49 -1.81
N LEU A 183 -6.73 0.33 -1.46
CA LEU A 183 -7.42 -0.96 -1.52
C LEU A 183 -7.86 -1.50 -0.16
N ASP A 184 -7.36 -0.93 0.94
CA ASP A 184 -7.85 -1.25 2.28
C ASP A 184 -8.73 -0.10 2.78
N TRP A 185 -10.04 -0.34 2.78
CA TRP A 185 -11.08 0.65 3.08
C TRP A 185 -11.60 0.45 4.51
N ARG A 186 -11.04 -0.51 5.24
CA ARG A 186 -11.52 -0.87 6.57
C ARG A 186 -11.05 0.17 7.57
N ASP A 187 -11.94 0.50 8.49
CA ASP A 187 -11.56 1.28 9.65
C ASP A 187 -10.90 0.36 10.68
N ILE A 188 -9.88 0.87 11.37
CA ILE A 188 -9.40 0.26 12.61
C ILE A 188 -10.06 0.98 13.77
N CYS A 189 -10.82 0.23 14.55
CA CYS A 189 -11.42 0.71 15.78
C CYS A 189 -10.58 0.23 16.96
N VAL A 190 -10.19 1.18 17.81
CA VAL A 190 -9.35 0.94 18.99
C VAL A 190 -10.10 1.38 20.23
N GLY A 191 -10.12 0.53 21.24
CA GLY A 191 -10.73 0.81 22.54
C GLY A 191 -9.89 0.25 23.67
N ALA A 192 -10.18 0.68 24.89
CA ALA A 192 -9.57 0.15 26.11
C ALA A 192 -10.65 -0.36 27.07
N ARG A 193 -10.34 -1.43 27.80
CA ARG A 193 -11.19 -1.96 28.87
C ARG A 193 -10.36 -2.31 30.09
N ASP A 194 -10.91 -2.04 31.26
CA ASP A 194 -10.42 -2.58 32.53
C ASP A 194 -11.02 -3.98 32.73
N ASN A 195 -10.17 -5.00 32.93
CA ASN A 195 -10.62 -6.36 33.22
C ASN A 195 -10.62 -6.70 34.72
N GLY A 196 -10.38 -5.71 35.59
CA GLY A 196 -10.26 -5.84 37.04
C GLY A 196 -8.81 -5.99 37.53
N GLU A 197 -7.92 -6.48 36.67
CA GLU A 197 -6.51 -6.72 36.97
C GLU A 197 -5.62 -5.73 36.20
N ASN A 198 -5.79 -5.66 34.89
CA ASN A 198 -5.00 -4.85 33.96
C ASN A 198 -5.90 -4.05 33.01
N VAL A 199 -5.30 -3.04 32.35
CA VAL A 199 -5.94 -2.38 31.21
C VAL A 199 -5.58 -3.14 29.93
N VAL A 200 -6.60 -3.48 29.15
CA VAL A 200 -6.45 -4.19 27.88
C VAL A 200 -6.94 -3.28 26.76
N ILE A 201 -6.03 -2.94 25.85
CA ILE A 201 -6.35 -2.29 24.59
C ILE A 201 -6.80 -3.38 23.62
N HIS A 202 -7.93 -3.15 22.95
CA HIS A 202 -8.42 -4.03 21.89
C HIS A 202 -8.53 -3.25 20.59
N ALA A 203 -8.21 -3.92 19.48
CA ALA A 203 -8.29 -3.31 18.17
C ALA A 203 -8.82 -4.29 17.12
N GLY A 204 -9.82 -3.87 16.37
CA GLY A 204 -10.48 -4.68 15.36
C GLY A 204 -10.72 -3.91 14.07
N TRP A 205 -10.91 -4.66 12.98
CA TRP A 205 -11.35 -4.10 11.70
C TRP A 205 -12.86 -3.88 11.72
N ARG A 206 -13.31 -2.78 11.13
CA ARG A 206 -14.71 -2.47 10.89
C ARG A 206 -14.93 -2.14 9.42
N TYR A 207 -16.05 -2.59 8.88
CA TYR A 207 -16.49 -2.44 7.49
C TYR A 207 -17.57 -1.39 7.37
#